data_AF-A0A921L8S2-F1
#
_entry.id   AF-A0A921L8S2-F1
#
_cell.length_a   1.000
_cell.length_b   1.000
_cell.length_c   1.000
_cell.angle_alpha   90.00
_cell.angle_beta   90.00
_cell.angle_gamma   90.00
#
_symmetry.space_group_name_H-M   'P 1'
#
loop_
_entity.id
_entity.type
_entity.pdbx_description
1 polymer ?
#
loop_
_entity_poly.entity_id
_entity_poly.type
_entity_poly.pdbx_seq_one_letter_code
_entity_poly.pdbx_strand_id
1 'polypeptide(L)'
;MKKMNKIFLYASMLILTSGIAAVPTVVRADINYGLTNVGTAIVTTKDDAQLYNDSGQPLGRYLPAGSEWKTSLENTLDSGSYYGVGADEFLKSSDVDFESLDGQATYSEGQTSAVNYDGIEVTSAAGAPLYDESGNPLGRSLPEGSDWKVDLQDNNAKGTFYRVATNEYVSAVDVRPYQNSPVYSESKVVTTPSGNPTRLYDEHGQLITDRALAANTSWYTDQFTDIGGIGFYRVATNEYVIASEVD
;
A
#
# COMPACT_ATOMS: atom_id res chain seq x y z
N MET A 1 -11.18 43.98 66.42
CA MET A 1 -10.55 44.39 65.15
C MET A 1 -11.28 43.65 64.03
N LYS A 2 -12.15 44.32 63.25
CA LYS A 2 -11.88 44.91 61.91
C LYS A 2 -11.45 43.82 60.89
N LYS A 3 -12.11 43.55 59.75
CA LYS A 3 -13.18 44.23 58.97
C LYS A 3 -13.97 43.21 58.12
N MET A 4 -15.22 43.56 57.83
CA MET A 4 -16.05 43.04 56.72
C MET A 4 -15.49 43.44 55.35
N ASN A 5 -15.77 42.66 54.31
CA ASN A 5 -16.14 43.19 52.99
C ASN A 5 -17.10 42.24 52.25
N LYS A 6 -17.95 42.84 51.41
CA LYS A 6 -19.29 42.40 51.00
C LYS A 6 -19.34 42.30 49.46
N ILE A 7 -20.10 41.32 48.92
CA ILE A 7 -20.87 41.34 47.63
C ILE A 7 -19.98 41.20 46.36
N PHE A 8 -20.25 40.37 45.33
CA PHE A 8 -21.41 40.26 44.44
C PHE A 8 -21.62 38.84 43.87
N LEU A 9 -22.89 38.44 43.74
CA LEU A 9 -23.37 37.43 42.81
C LEU A 9 -23.22 37.96 41.37
N TYR A 10 -22.64 37.16 40.48
CA TYR A 10 -22.93 37.22 39.05
C TYR A 10 -23.33 35.83 38.59
N ALA A 11 -24.61 35.67 38.23
CA ALA A 11 -25.09 34.53 37.48
C ALA A 11 -24.57 34.67 36.05
N SER A 12 -23.63 33.83 35.67
CA SER A 12 -23.23 33.68 34.27
C SER A 12 -24.30 32.86 33.54
N MET A 13 -25.00 33.55 32.65
CA MET A 13 -25.90 32.97 31.67
C MET A 13 -25.06 32.13 30.69
N LEU A 14 -25.10 30.80 30.83
CA LEU A 14 -24.47 29.90 29.87
C LEU A 14 -25.34 29.87 28.61
N ILE A 15 -24.92 30.62 27.59
CA ILE A 15 -25.46 30.48 26.24
C ILE A 15 -24.95 29.13 25.71
N LEU A 16 -25.82 28.13 25.65
CA LEU A 16 -25.59 26.90 24.89
C LEU A 16 -25.58 27.27 23.40
N THR A 17 -24.42 27.64 22.87
CA THR A 17 -24.21 27.53 21.43
C THR A 17 -24.07 26.05 21.13
N SER A 18 -24.98 25.53 20.32
CA SER A 18 -24.85 24.23 19.68
C SER A 18 -23.70 24.31 18.67
N GLY A 19 -22.47 24.33 19.18
CA GLY A 19 -21.29 24.02 18.39
C GLY A 19 -21.34 22.53 18.11
N ILE A 20 -21.63 22.15 16.87
CA ILE A 20 -21.23 20.84 16.37
C ILE A 20 -19.71 20.88 16.46
N ALA A 21 -19.15 20.32 17.54
CA ALA A 21 -17.75 19.95 17.54
C ALA A 21 -17.62 18.97 16.38
N ALA A 22 -16.93 19.39 15.31
CA ALA A 22 -16.45 18.46 14.32
C ALA A 22 -15.67 17.40 15.12
N VAL A 23 -16.21 16.19 15.16
CA VAL A 23 -15.43 15.03 15.57
C VAL A 23 -14.21 15.09 14.67
N PRO A 24 -12.98 15.17 15.20
CA PRO A 24 -11.81 15.09 14.34
C PRO A 24 -11.96 13.78 13.57
N THR A 25 -12.09 13.87 12.26
CA THR A 25 -11.92 12.71 11.40
C THR A 25 -10.50 12.26 11.70
N VAL A 26 -10.36 11.19 12.47
CA VAL A 26 -9.10 10.45 12.49
C VAL A 26 -8.99 9.96 11.06
N VAL A 27 -8.22 10.67 10.25
CA VAL A 27 -7.72 10.11 9.01
C VAL A 27 -6.86 8.96 9.49
N ARG A 28 -7.43 7.75 9.49
CA ARG A 28 -6.67 6.55 9.79
C ARG A 28 -5.54 6.55 8.77
N ALA A 29 -4.31 6.43 9.25
CA ALA A 29 -3.15 6.28 8.39
C ALA A 29 -3.45 5.16 7.38
N ASP A 30 -3.11 5.48 6.14
CA ASP A 30 -3.39 4.84 4.86
C ASP A 30 -3.94 3.40 4.93
N ILE A 31 -5.03 3.15 4.21
CA ILE A 31 -5.86 1.95 4.32
C ILE A 31 -5.35 0.78 3.47
N ASN A 32 -4.35 0.97 2.61
CA ASN A 32 -3.96 -0.02 1.61
C ASN A 32 -2.60 -0.65 1.88
N TYR A 33 -2.37 -1.88 1.42
CA TYR A 33 -1.00 -2.39 1.37
C TYR A 33 -0.25 -1.57 0.31
N GLY A 34 0.77 -0.82 0.69
CA GLY A 34 1.53 0.02 -0.25
C GLY A 34 2.18 -0.87 -1.31
N LEU A 35 3.36 -1.40 -1.01
CA LEU A 35 4.09 -2.26 -1.93
C LEU A 35 3.74 -3.75 -1.76
N THR A 36 3.38 -4.42 -2.87
CA THR A 36 3.21 -5.88 -2.93
C THR A 36 3.89 -6.49 -4.15
N ASN A 37 4.28 -7.75 -4.03
CA ASN A 37 4.82 -8.55 -5.11
C ASN A 37 3.68 -9.08 -5.98
N VAL A 38 3.86 -8.97 -7.30
CA VAL A 38 2.90 -9.43 -8.32
C VAL A 38 3.45 -10.55 -9.20
N GLY A 39 4.51 -11.21 -8.74
CA GLY A 39 5.27 -12.17 -9.53
C GLY A 39 6.12 -11.51 -10.61
N THR A 40 6.85 -12.30 -11.40
CA THR A 40 7.55 -11.77 -12.57
C THR A 40 6.56 -11.51 -13.70
N ALA A 41 6.53 -10.29 -14.23
CA ALA A 41 5.61 -9.91 -15.29
C ALA A 41 6.21 -8.90 -16.28
N ILE A 42 5.51 -8.71 -17.40
CA ILE A 42 5.71 -7.63 -18.36
C ILE A 42 4.48 -6.76 -18.35
N VAL A 43 4.67 -5.44 -18.34
CA VAL A 43 3.63 -4.46 -18.63
C VAL A 43 3.88 -3.81 -19.97
N THR A 44 2.85 -3.71 -20.79
CA THR A 44 2.90 -3.11 -22.12
C THR A 44 2.03 -1.87 -22.15
N THR A 45 2.60 -0.72 -22.48
CA THR A 45 1.86 0.55 -22.51
C THR A 45 0.82 0.57 -23.63
N LYS A 46 -0.42 0.99 -23.33
CA LYS A 46 -1.49 1.09 -24.33
C LYS A 46 -1.34 2.33 -25.22
N ASP A 47 -0.92 3.43 -24.61
CA ASP A 47 -0.63 4.73 -25.20
C ASP A 47 0.68 5.27 -24.60
N ASP A 48 1.05 6.51 -24.91
CA ASP A 48 2.12 7.21 -24.20
C ASP A 48 1.73 7.33 -22.71
N ALA A 49 2.38 6.53 -21.86
CA ALA A 49 1.95 6.31 -20.48
C ALA A 49 2.80 7.13 -19.50
N GLN A 50 2.13 7.89 -18.62
CA GLN A 50 2.78 8.73 -17.61
C GLN A 50 3.46 7.88 -16.54
N LEU A 51 4.68 8.25 -16.17
CA LEU A 51 5.35 7.71 -15.00
C LEU A 51 4.96 8.48 -13.74
N TYR A 52 4.72 7.74 -12.67
CA TYR A 52 4.42 8.25 -11.35
C TYR A 52 5.53 7.84 -10.37
N ASN A 53 5.74 8.66 -9.35
CA ASN A 53 6.51 8.25 -8.18
C ASN A 53 5.66 7.34 -7.28
N ASP A 54 6.28 6.77 -6.25
CA ASP A 54 5.60 5.90 -5.28
C ASP A 54 4.53 6.59 -4.41
N SER A 55 4.49 7.91 -4.39
CA SER A 55 3.40 8.69 -3.79
C SER A 55 2.25 8.96 -4.76
N GLY A 56 2.30 8.41 -5.98
CA GLY A 56 1.30 8.59 -7.03
C GLY A 56 1.36 9.96 -7.71
N GLN A 57 2.44 10.72 -7.54
CA GLN A 57 2.63 12.02 -8.18
C GLN A 57 3.23 11.85 -9.59
N PRO A 58 2.72 12.55 -10.60
CA PRO A 58 3.23 12.44 -11.97
C PRO A 58 4.64 13.04 -12.08
N LEU A 59 5.54 12.32 -12.75
CA LEU A 59 6.91 12.76 -13.02
C LEU A 59 7.04 13.65 -14.27
N GLY A 60 5.98 13.74 -15.08
CA GLY A 60 6.00 14.49 -16.35
C GLY A 60 6.86 13.82 -17.43
N ARG A 61 7.17 12.54 -17.27
CA ARG A 61 7.91 11.71 -18.23
C ARG A 61 7.02 10.56 -18.65
N TYR A 62 7.12 10.19 -19.91
CA TYR A 62 6.24 9.20 -20.52
C TYR A 62 7.04 8.07 -21.13
N LEU A 63 6.49 6.86 -21.03
CA LEU A 63 6.95 5.70 -21.78
C LEU A 63 6.14 5.59 -23.08
N PRO A 64 6.76 5.39 -24.25
CA PRO A 64 6.04 5.38 -25.52
C PRO A 64 5.00 4.27 -25.59
N ALA A 65 3.92 4.48 -26.35
CA ALA A 65 2.92 3.43 -26.64
C ALA A 65 3.54 2.14 -27.17
N GLY A 66 3.06 0.99 -26.69
CA GLY A 66 3.53 -0.34 -27.05
C GLY A 66 4.91 -0.71 -26.51
N SER A 67 5.47 0.04 -25.56
CA SER A 67 6.74 -0.31 -24.92
C SER A 67 6.53 -1.31 -23.78
N GLU A 68 7.43 -2.28 -23.69
CA GLU A 68 7.37 -3.39 -22.74
C GLU A 68 8.36 -3.19 -21.61
N TRP A 69 7.90 -3.36 -20.38
CA TRP A 69 8.70 -3.16 -19.18
C TRP A 69 8.50 -4.31 -18.20
N LYS A 70 9.60 -4.77 -17.61
CA LYS A 70 9.50 -5.79 -16.56
C LYS A 70 8.93 -5.17 -15.30
N THR A 71 8.06 -5.91 -14.63
CA THR A 71 7.58 -5.56 -13.31
C THR A 71 7.57 -6.79 -12.41
N SER A 72 7.68 -6.53 -11.11
CA SER A 72 7.38 -7.52 -10.07
C SER A 72 6.75 -6.90 -8.84
N LEU A 73 6.36 -5.63 -8.96
CA LEU A 73 5.99 -4.78 -7.86
C LEU A 73 4.71 -4.05 -8.25
N GLU A 74 3.69 -4.15 -7.41
CA GLU A 74 2.58 -3.23 -7.37
C GLU A 74 2.77 -2.25 -6.20
N ASN A 75 2.40 -1.01 -6.44
CA ASN A 75 2.12 -0.03 -5.41
C ASN A 75 0.62 0.30 -5.42
N THR A 76 -0.08 -0.07 -4.36
CA THR A 76 -1.51 0.23 -4.20
C THR A 76 -1.68 1.53 -3.45
N LEU A 77 -2.28 2.50 -4.13
CA LEU A 77 -2.63 3.79 -3.57
C LEU A 77 -4.15 3.95 -3.60
N ASP A 78 -4.67 4.93 -2.86
CA ASP A 78 -6.10 5.29 -2.92
C ASP A 78 -6.56 5.66 -4.34
N SER A 79 -5.64 6.10 -5.20
CA SER A 79 -5.89 6.44 -6.61
C SER A 79 -5.86 5.25 -7.58
N GLY A 80 -5.56 4.04 -7.09
CA GLY A 80 -5.50 2.79 -7.84
C GLY A 80 -4.18 2.04 -7.68
N SER A 81 -4.07 0.95 -8.44
CA SER A 81 -2.86 0.14 -8.57
C SER A 81 -1.86 0.75 -9.56
N TYR A 82 -0.57 0.64 -9.24
CA TYR A 82 0.53 1.08 -10.08
C TYR A 82 1.62 0.01 -10.17
N TYR A 83 2.10 -0.32 -11.36
CA TYR A 83 3.15 -1.33 -11.57
C TYR A 83 4.53 -0.69 -11.67
N GLY A 84 5.47 -1.14 -10.86
CA GLY A 84 6.84 -0.64 -10.81
C GLY A 84 7.65 -1.08 -12.02
N VAL A 85 8.27 -0.13 -12.71
CA VAL A 85 9.10 -0.34 -13.90
C VAL A 85 10.53 0.19 -13.73
N GLY A 86 10.82 0.79 -12.58
CA GLY A 86 12.12 1.29 -12.18
C GLY A 86 12.13 1.73 -10.72
N ALA A 87 13.29 2.21 -10.25
CA ALA A 87 13.39 2.83 -8.93
C ALA A 87 12.58 4.12 -8.92
N ASP A 88 11.56 4.21 -8.07
CA ASP A 88 10.61 5.32 -8.03
C ASP A 88 9.84 5.59 -9.33
N GLU A 89 9.63 4.56 -10.15
CA GLU A 89 9.00 4.74 -11.45
C GLU A 89 7.90 3.70 -11.60
N PHE A 90 6.66 4.18 -11.61
CA PHE A 90 5.48 3.34 -11.69
C PHE A 90 4.57 3.78 -12.84
N LEU A 91 3.94 2.81 -13.50
CA LEU A 91 2.87 3.02 -14.48
C LEU A 91 1.52 2.71 -13.84
N LYS A 92 0.50 3.51 -14.11
CA LYS A 92 -0.85 3.22 -13.62
C LYS A 92 -1.40 1.97 -14.31
N SER A 93 -2.05 1.07 -13.57
CA SER A 93 -2.58 -0.19 -14.11
C SER A 93 -3.53 0.01 -15.30
N SER A 94 -4.32 1.09 -15.31
CA SER A 94 -5.22 1.44 -16.42
C SER A 94 -4.50 1.68 -17.74
N ASP A 95 -3.25 2.12 -17.68
CA ASP A 95 -2.49 2.61 -18.84
C ASP A 95 -1.67 1.49 -19.50
N VAL A 96 -1.70 0.29 -18.93
CA VAL A 96 -0.93 -0.88 -19.38
C VAL A 96 -1.79 -2.13 -19.50
N ASP A 97 -1.36 -3.02 -20.38
CA ASP A 97 -1.71 -4.44 -20.33
C ASP A 97 -0.67 -5.17 -19.47
N PHE A 98 -1.07 -6.22 -18.77
CA PHE A 98 -0.22 -6.98 -17.84
C PHE A 98 -0.15 -8.44 -18.30
N GLU A 99 1.07 -8.94 -18.48
CA GLU A 99 1.37 -10.32 -18.84
C GLU A 99 2.22 -10.97 -17.74
N SER A 100 1.67 -11.95 -17.03
CA SER A 100 2.43 -12.71 -16.04
C SER A 100 3.38 -13.69 -16.73
N LEU A 101 4.64 -13.71 -16.28
CA LEU A 101 5.67 -14.65 -16.73
C LEU A 101 5.86 -15.84 -15.78
N ASP A 102 5.18 -15.86 -14.63
CA ASP A 102 5.32 -16.89 -13.60
C ASP A 102 4.51 -18.17 -13.92
N GLY A 103 4.09 -18.32 -15.17
CA GLY A 103 3.19 -19.35 -15.72
C GLY A 103 3.33 -20.74 -15.07
N GLN A 104 2.61 -20.94 -13.97
CA GLN A 104 2.14 -22.27 -13.58
C GLN A 104 0.99 -22.61 -14.51
N ALA A 105 1.01 -23.79 -15.15
CA ALA A 105 0.00 -24.26 -16.12
C ALA A 105 -1.45 -24.35 -15.59
N THR A 106 -1.70 -23.84 -14.37
CA THR A 106 -2.97 -23.88 -13.64
C THR A 106 -3.66 -22.50 -13.58
N TYR A 107 -2.96 -21.41 -13.91
CA TYR A 107 -3.49 -20.05 -13.79
C TYR A 107 -3.72 -19.39 -15.15
N SER A 108 -4.75 -18.52 -15.22
CA SER A 108 -5.01 -17.68 -16.40
C SER A 108 -4.00 -16.53 -16.48
N GLU A 109 -3.96 -15.85 -17.62
CA GLU A 109 -3.13 -14.66 -17.82
C GLU A 109 -3.35 -13.61 -16.71
N GLY A 110 -2.27 -13.05 -16.16
CA GLY A 110 -2.31 -12.08 -15.06
C GLY A 110 -2.48 -12.67 -13.65
N GLN A 111 -2.84 -13.95 -13.54
CA GLN A 111 -3.06 -14.61 -12.26
C GLN A 111 -1.78 -15.20 -11.66
N THR A 112 -1.59 -14.95 -10.36
CA THR A 112 -0.51 -15.52 -9.56
C THR A 112 -1.06 -16.13 -8.28
N SER A 113 -0.26 -16.96 -7.63
CA SER A 113 -0.67 -17.60 -6.39
C SER A 113 -0.63 -16.59 -5.24
N ALA A 114 -1.75 -16.40 -4.53
CA ALA A 114 -1.80 -15.58 -3.32
C ALA A 114 -1.48 -16.38 -2.05
N VAL A 115 -1.00 -17.62 -2.17
CA VAL A 115 -0.75 -18.54 -1.04
C VAL A 115 0.35 -18.07 -0.09
N ASN A 116 1.15 -17.10 -0.50
CA ASN A 116 2.14 -16.47 0.37
C ASN A 116 1.45 -15.59 1.43
N TYR A 117 0.21 -15.17 1.17
CA TYR A 117 -0.60 -14.43 2.13
C TYR A 117 -1.40 -15.38 3.01
N ASP A 118 -1.48 -15.06 4.30
CA ASP A 118 -2.39 -15.72 5.21
C ASP A 118 -3.84 -15.28 4.98
N GLY A 119 -4.05 -14.08 4.46
CA GLY A 119 -5.37 -13.55 4.14
C GLY A 119 -5.31 -12.10 3.68
N ILE A 120 -6.49 -11.50 3.59
CA ILE A 120 -6.70 -10.06 3.45
C ILE A 120 -7.56 -9.57 4.61
N GLU A 121 -7.35 -8.34 5.04
CA GLU A 121 -8.26 -7.59 5.92
C GLU A 121 -8.95 -6.52 5.08
N VAL A 122 -10.26 -6.37 5.21
CA VAL A 122 -10.98 -5.26 4.57
C VAL A 122 -10.70 -3.97 5.32
N THR A 123 -10.08 -3.01 4.65
CA THR A 123 -9.65 -1.75 5.25
C THR A 123 -10.48 -0.55 4.81
N SER A 124 -11.23 -0.69 3.72
CA SER A 124 -12.17 0.31 3.26
C SER A 124 -13.34 0.47 4.23
N ALA A 125 -13.59 1.71 4.67
CA ALA A 125 -14.70 2.03 5.57
C ALA A 125 -16.09 1.78 4.94
N ALA A 126 -16.16 1.73 3.61
CA ALA A 126 -17.39 1.37 2.89
C ALA A 126 -17.57 -0.16 2.76
N GLY A 127 -16.60 -0.95 3.23
CA GLY A 127 -16.43 -2.35 2.89
C GLY A 127 -15.81 -2.55 1.50
N ALA A 128 -15.46 -3.79 1.18
CA ALA A 128 -14.87 -4.16 -0.12
C ALA A 128 -15.93 -4.77 -1.05
N PRO A 129 -16.30 -4.13 -2.17
CA PRO A 129 -17.20 -4.70 -3.16
C PRO A 129 -16.65 -6.01 -3.75
N LEU A 130 -17.55 -6.96 -4.01
CA LEU A 130 -17.20 -8.21 -4.68
C LEU A 130 -17.42 -8.13 -6.18
N TYR A 131 -16.49 -8.72 -6.92
CA TYR A 131 -16.48 -8.80 -8.38
C TYR A 131 -16.39 -10.25 -8.86
N ASP A 132 -16.91 -10.53 -10.05
CA ASP A 132 -16.63 -11.80 -10.76
C ASP A 132 -15.24 -11.79 -11.44
N GLU A 133 -14.85 -12.91 -12.05
CA GLU A 133 -13.58 -13.06 -12.80
C GLU A 133 -13.44 -12.12 -14.00
N SER A 134 -14.56 -11.59 -14.51
CA SER A 134 -14.56 -10.58 -15.57
C SER A 134 -14.46 -9.15 -15.01
N GLY A 135 -14.44 -9.00 -13.69
CA GLY A 135 -14.43 -7.73 -12.97
C GLY A 135 -15.80 -7.01 -12.99
N ASN A 136 -16.91 -7.72 -13.15
CA ASN A 136 -18.25 -7.16 -13.00
C ASN A 136 -18.67 -7.18 -11.53
N PRO A 137 -19.33 -6.13 -11.01
CA PRO A 137 -19.76 -6.08 -9.62
C PRO A 137 -20.89 -7.10 -9.34
N LEU A 138 -20.77 -7.82 -8.24
CA LEU A 138 -21.75 -8.81 -7.77
C LEU A 138 -22.86 -8.20 -6.88
N GLY A 139 -22.80 -6.90 -6.59
CA GLY A 139 -23.81 -6.18 -5.81
C GLY A 139 -23.80 -6.46 -4.30
N ARG A 140 -22.75 -7.10 -3.79
CA ARG A 140 -22.49 -7.33 -2.36
C ARG A 140 -21.06 -6.93 -2.01
N SER A 141 -20.80 -6.73 -0.72
CA SER A 141 -19.50 -6.33 -0.21
C SER A 141 -19.13 -7.12 1.05
N LEU A 142 -17.82 -7.20 1.31
CA LEU A 142 -17.26 -7.66 2.57
C LEU A 142 -17.22 -6.47 3.56
N PRO A 143 -17.55 -6.66 4.84
CA PRO A 143 -17.57 -5.57 5.82
C PRO A 143 -16.15 -5.12 6.22
N GLU A 144 -16.00 -3.85 6.57
CA GLU A 144 -14.77 -3.28 7.15
C GLU A 144 -14.29 -4.12 8.35
N GLY A 145 -12.96 -4.32 8.43
CA GLY A 145 -12.29 -5.04 9.50
C GLY A 145 -12.48 -6.56 9.46
N SER A 146 -13.07 -7.11 8.40
CA SER A 146 -13.20 -8.55 8.25
C SER A 146 -11.99 -9.17 7.56
N ASP A 147 -11.58 -10.34 8.05
CA ASP A 147 -10.48 -11.11 7.50
C ASP A 147 -10.97 -12.24 6.59
N TRP A 148 -10.31 -12.41 5.44
CA TRP A 148 -10.68 -13.42 4.45
C TRP A 148 -9.45 -14.17 3.97
N LYS A 149 -9.61 -15.48 3.78
CA LYS A 149 -8.61 -16.29 3.09
C LYS A 149 -8.61 -15.95 1.61
N VAL A 150 -7.42 -15.94 1.02
CA VAL A 150 -7.21 -15.72 -0.40
C VAL A 150 -6.31 -16.81 -0.95
N ASP A 151 -6.54 -17.21 -2.19
CA ASP A 151 -5.75 -18.26 -2.84
C ASP A 151 -5.15 -17.82 -4.18
N LEU A 152 -5.67 -16.74 -4.77
CA LEU A 152 -5.26 -16.21 -6.05
C LEU A 152 -5.22 -14.68 -6.04
N GLN A 153 -4.18 -14.13 -6.64
CA GLN A 153 -4.05 -12.72 -6.99
C GLN A 153 -4.25 -12.61 -8.51
N ASP A 154 -5.05 -11.65 -8.95
CA ASP A 154 -5.37 -11.39 -10.36
C ASP A 154 -4.92 -9.97 -10.69
N ASN A 155 -3.85 -9.86 -11.46
CA ASN A 155 -3.22 -8.60 -11.84
C ASN A 155 -3.59 -8.28 -13.29
N ASN A 156 -4.29 -7.17 -13.50
CA ASN A 156 -4.74 -6.80 -14.84
C ASN A 156 -4.85 -5.27 -15.01
N ALA A 157 -5.38 -4.85 -16.15
CA ALA A 157 -5.60 -3.45 -16.51
C ALA A 157 -6.54 -2.68 -15.56
N LYS A 158 -7.35 -3.37 -14.75
CA LYS A 158 -8.23 -2.75 -13.75
C LYS A 158 -7.54 -2.60 -12.38
N GLY A 159 -6.31 -3.10 -12.25
CA GLY A 159 -5.55 -3.20 -11.00
C GLY A 159 -5.46 -4.64 -10.50
N THR A 160 -5.06 -4.77 -9.24
CA THR A 160 -4.91 -6.08 -8.59
C THR A 160 -6.15 -6.45 -7.80
N PHE A 161 -6.51 -7.73 -7.86
CA PHE A 161 -7.63 -8.29 -7.16
C PHE A 161 -7.23 -9.57 -6.42
N TYR A 162 -7.87 -9.82 -5.28
CA TYR A 162 -7.68 -11.04 -4.50
C TYR A 162 -8.93 -11.88 -4.51
N ARG A 163 -8.79 -13.17 -4.83
CA ARG A 163 -9.90 -14.12 -4.82
C ARG A 163 -10.19 -14.57 -3.39
N VAL A 164 -11.42 -14.36 -2.94
CA VAL A 164 -11.90 -14.74 -1.59
C VAL A 164 -12.85 -15.94 -1.60
N ALA A 165 -13.45 -16.23 -2.75
CA ALA A 165 -14.26 -17.44 -2.98
C ALA A 165 -14.31 -17.76 -4.48
N THR A 166 -14.98 -18.87 -4.84
CA THR A 166 -15.14 -19.27 -6.25
C THR A 166 -15.79 -18.16 -7.06
N ASN A 167 -15.05 -17.61 -8.03
CA ASN A 167 -15.50 -16.50 -8.89
C ASN A 167 -15.86 -15.22 -8.11
N GLU A 168 -15.21 -14.98 -6.98
CA GLU A 168 -15.44 -13.79 -6.14
C GLU A 168 -14.12 -13.14 -5.76
N TYR A 169 -13.97 -11.89 -6.16
CA TYR A 169 -12.74 -11.13 -6.02
C TYR A 169 -13.00 -9.79 -5.32
N VAL A 170 -12.03 -9.30 -4.57
CA VAL A 170 -11.99 -7.94 -4.00
C VAL A 170 -10.81 -7.17 -4.57
N SER A 171 -10.96 -5.86 -4.76
CA SER A 171 -9.86 -5.02 -5.24
C SER A 171 -8.83 -4.76 -4.14
N ALA A 172 -7.54 -4.75 -4.50
CA ALA A 172 -6.44 -4.40 -3.61
C ALA A 172 -6.59 -3.01 -2.98
N VAL A 173 -7.34 -2.08 -3.61
CA VAL A 173 -7.58 -0.72 -3.09
C VAL A 173 -8.55 -0.65 -1.90
N ASP A 174 -9.26 -1.75 -1.60
CA ASP A 174 -10.23 -1.82 -0.50
C ASP A 174 -9.76 -2.74 0.63
N VAL A 175 -8.62 -3.43 0.44
CA VAL A 175 -8.16 -4.48 1.34
C VAL A 175 -6.65 -4.41 1.55
N ARG A 176 -6.20 -5.02 2.63
CA ARG A 176 -4.80 -5.17 2.95
C ARG A 176 -4.47 -6.66 3.07
N PRO A 177 -3.73 -7.28 2.13
CA PRO A 177 -3.15 -8.60 2.36
C PRO A 177 -2.36 -8.62 3.65
N TYR A 178 -2.25 -9.76 4.30
CA TYR A 178 -1.34 -9.93 5.42
C TYR A 178 -0.77 -11.34 5.40
N GLN A 179 0.40 -11.44 5.98
CA GLN A 179 1.12 -12.69 6.17
C GLN A 179 1.73 -12.63 7.55
N ASN A 180 1.61 -13.71 8.30
CA ASN A 180 2.37 -13.91 9.52
C ASN A 180 3.78 -14.34 9.13
N SER A 181 4.49 -13.43 8.45
CA SER A 181 5.84 -13.69 8.00
C SER A 181 6.76 -13.88 9.21
N PRO A 182 7.63 -14.90 9.19
CA PRO A 182 8.67 -15.01 10.20
C PRO A 182 9.52 -13.75 10.19
N VAL A 183 9.62 -13.15 11.38
CA VAL A 183 10.56 -12.07 11.65
C VAL A 183 11.92 -12.70 11.96
N TYR A 184 12.91 -12.40 11.14
CA TYR A 184 14.26 -12.91 11.32
C TYR A 184 15.09 -11.87 12.05
N SER A 185 15.70 -12.26 13.17
CA SER A 185 16.69 -11.42 13.84
C SER A 185 17.91 -11.27 12.94
N GLU A 186 18.30 -10.04 12.69
CA GLU A 186 19.51 -9.66 11.98
C GLU A 186 20.46 -8.92 12.92
N SER A 187 21.72 -8.78 12.50
CA SER A 187 22.65 -7.89 13.18
C SER A 187 23.77 -7.52 12.23
N LYS A 188 23.51 -6.56 11.36
CA LYS A 188 24.50 -6.05 10.41
C LYS A 188 24.30 -4.57 10.14
N VAL A 189 25.24 -4.00 9.40
CA VAL A 189 25.15 -2.65 8.86
C VAL A 189 24.75 -2.77 7.40
N VAL A 190 23.73 -2.02 6.99
CA VAL A 190 23.35 -1.82 5.59
C VAL A 190 23.76 -0.41 5.17
N THR A 191 24.15 -0.23 3.91
CA THR A 191 24.54 1.08 3.38
C THR A 191 23.60 1.50 2.26
N THR A 192 23.08 2.72 2.36
CA THR A 192 22.23 3.29 1.32
C THR A 192 23.04 3.59 0.06
N PRO A 193 22.48 3.40 -1.15
CA PRO A 193 23.16 3.69 -2.39
C PRO A 193 23.59 5.15 -2.48
N SER A 194 24.60 5.41 -3.31
CA SER A 194 24.97 6.77 -3.68
C SER A 194 23.92 7.38 -4.61
N GLY A 195 23.66 8.69 -4.48
CA GLY A 195 22.73 9.40 -5.34
C GLY A 195 21.49 9.86 -4.59
N ASN A 196 20.35 9.21 -4.84
CA ASN A 196 19.08 9.60 -4.24
C ASN A 196 18.95 9.09 -2.80
N PRO A 197 18.20 9.79 -1.93
CA PRO A 197 17.83 9.28 -0.61
C PRO A 197 17.12 7.92 -0.70
N THR A 198 17.42 7.01 0.23
CA THR A 198 16.71 5.73 0.35
C THR A 198 15.43 5.92 1.14
N ARG A 199 14.35 5.37 0.60
CA ARG A 199 13.02 5.52 1.16
C ARG A 199 12.79 4.66 2.37
N LEU A 200 11.85 5.11 3.18
CA LEU A 200 11.41 4.41 4.36
C LEU A 200 9.97 3.97 4.17
N TYR A 201 9.70 2.76 4.62
CA TYR A 201 8.39 2.14 4.62
C TYR A 201 8.02 1.76 6.04
N ASP A 202 6.73 1.70 6.33
CA ASP A 202 6.23 1.21 7.62
C ASP A 202 6.13 -0.33 7.65
N GLU A 203 5.66 -0.89 8.75
CA GLU A 203 5.46 -2.34 8.93
C GLU A 203 4.43 -2.96 7.97
N HIS A 204 3.67 -2.14 7.25
CA HIS A 204 2.70 -2.53 6.24
C HIS A 204 3.20 -2.27 4.81
N GLY A 205 4.46 -1.84 4.64
CA GLY A 205 5.04 -1.56 3.33
C GLY A 205 4.53 -0.26 2.70
N GLN A 206 3.93 0.63 3.50
CA GLN A 206 3.49 1.96 3.06
C GLN A 206 4.64 2.93 3.11
N LEU A 207 4.71 3.81 2.12
CA LEU A 207 5.74 4.84 2.05
C LEU A 207 5.60 5.86 3.18
N ILE A 208 6.69 6.09 3.89
CA ILE A 208 6.83 7.20 4.82
C ILE A 208 7.30 8.44 4.05
N THR A 209 6.40 9.41 3.87
CA THR A 209 6.63 10.57 2.98
C THR A 209 7.35 11.75 3.64
N ASP A 210 7.43 11.80 4.97
CA ASP A 210 7.99 12.93 5.70
C ASP A 210 9.51 12.82 5.96
N ARG A 211 10.14 11.69 5.62
CA ARG A 211 11.56 11.40 5.86
C ARG A 211 12.11 10.32 4.93
N ALA A 212 13.44 10.30 4.80
CA ALA A 212 14.20 9.30 4.06
C ALA A 212 15.61 9.22 4.64
N LEU A 213 16.33 8.14 4.34
CA LEU A 213 17.74 8.01 4.69
C LEU A 213 18.59 8.72 3.64
N ALA A 214 19.58 9.50 4.08
CA ALA A 214 20.50 10.15 3.15
C ALA A 214 21.30 9.12 2.33
N ALA A 215 21.65 9.47 1.10
CA ALA A 215 22.47 8.62 0.23
C ALA A 215 23.86 8.35 0.82
N ASN A 216 24.42 7.16 0.56
CA ASN A 216 25.74 6.74 1.02
C ASN A 216 25.93 6.87 2.55
N THR A 217 24.90 6.50 3.32
CA THR A 217 24.95 6.44 4.78
C THR A 217 24.69 5.02 5.29
N SER A 218 25.35 4.68 6.40
CA SER A 218 25.31 3.35 6.99
C SER A 218 24.33 3.30 8.17
N TRP A 219 23.49 2.27 8.19
CA TRP A 219 22.44 2.06 9.18
C TRP A 219 22.53 0.65 9.76
N TYR A 220 22.35 0.53 11.07
CA TYR A 220 22.24 -0.78 11.70
C TYR A 220 20.86 -1.37 11.44
N THR A 221 20.80 -2.67 11.15
CA THR A 221 19.55 -3.42 11.09
C THR A 221 19.58 -4.59 12.06
N ASP A 222 18.45 -4.79 12.73
CA ASP A 222 18.22 -5.84 13.72
C ASP A 222 17.14 -6.85 13.30
N GLN A 223 16.49 -6.59 12.16
CA GLN A 223 15.39 -7.41 11.68
C GLN A 223 15.34 -7.43 10.15
N PHE A 224 15.17 -8.63 9.61
CA PHE A 224 14.67 -8.86 8.26
C PHE A 224 13.24 -9.40 8.33
N THR A 225 12.37 -8.94 7.45
CA THR A 225 10.99 -9.41 7.33
C THR A 225 10.54 -9.36 5.89
N ASP A 226 9.60 -10.22 5.53
CA ASP A 226 8.89 -10.14 4.26
C ASP A 226 7.56 -9.40 4.50
N ILE A 227 7.30 -8.36 3.71
CA ILE A 227 6.09 -7.55 3.74
C ILE A 227 5.58 -7.53 2.29
N GLY A 228 4.44 -8.17 2.03
CA GLY A 228 3.84 -8.17 0.70
C GLY A 228 4.60 -9.00 -0.33
N GLY A 229 5.37 -10.01 0.07
CA GLY A 229 6.28 -10.75 -0.83
C GLY A 229 7.57 -9.98 -1.17
N ILE A 230 7.88 -8.92 -0.42
CA ILE A 230 9.06 -8.08 -0.61
C ILE A 230 9.89 -8.10 0.69
N GLY A 231 11.20 -8.31 0.56
CA GLY A 231 12.11 -8.33 1.71
C GLY A 231 12.46 -6.92 2.18
N PHE A 232 12.40 -6.70 3.50
CA PHE A 232 12.72 -5.43 4.16
C PHE A 232 13.71 -5.62 5.31
N TYR A 233 14.60 -4.64 5.48
CA TYR A 233 15.41 -4.47 6.70
C TYR A 233 14.83 -3.36 7.57
N ARG A 234 14.68 -3.62 8.87
CA ARG A 234 14.30 -2.58 9.83
C ARG A 234 15.51 -1.70 10.16
N VAL A 235 15.33 -0.39 10.13
CA VAL A 235 16.38 0.59 10.49
C VAL A 235 15.98 1.46 11.68
N ALA A 236 14.68 1.58 11.98
CA ALA A 236 14.16 2.15 13.22
C ALA A 236 12.78 1.56 13.55
N THR A 237 12.17 2.02 14.65
CA THR A 237 10.82 1.58 15.03
C THR A 237 9.81 1.96 13.95
N ASN A 238 9.16 0.96 13.37
CA ASN A 238 8.22 1.13 12.25
C ASN A 238 8.83 1.83 11.02
N GLU A 239 10.14 1.68 10.80
CA GLU A 239 10.84 2.25 9.64
C GLU A 239 11.74 1.18 9.00
N TYR A 240 11.44 0.87 7.75
CA TYR A 240 12.00 -0.24 6.97
C TYR A 240 12.55 0.24 5.63
N VAL A 241 13.61 -0.38 5.14
CA VAL A 241 14.16 -0.19 3.78
C VAL A 241 14.00 -1.47 2.98
N ILE A 242 13.79 -1.36 1.66
CA ILE A 242 13.74 -2.51 0.77
C ILE A 242 15.12 -3.18 0.77
N ALA A 243 15.18 -4.46 1.11
CA ALA A 243 16.43 -5.17 1.34
C ALA A 243 17.32 -5.27 0.09
N SER A 244 16.72 -5.28 -1.10
CA SER A 244 17.44 -5.31 -2.38
C SER A 244 17.96 -3.94 -2.83
N GLU A 245 17.60 -2.86 -2.15
CA GLU A 245 18.04 -1.49 -2.48
C GLU A 245 19.24 -1.03 -1.64
N VAL A 246 19.75 -1.85 -0.73
CA VAL A 246 20.84 -1.53 0.19
C VAL A 246 21.90 -2.64 0.23
N ASP A 247 23.17 -2.27 0.47
CA ASP A 247 24.33 -3.17 0.49
C ASP A 247 24.75 -3.59 1.91
#